data_AF-H6LFC2-F1
#
_entry.id   AF-H6LFC2-F1
#
_cell.length_a   1.000
_cell.length_b   1.000
_cell.length_c   1.000
_cell.angle_alpha   90.00
_cell.angle_beta   90.00
_cell.angle_gamma   90.00
#
_symmetry.space_group_name_H-M   'P 1'
#
loop_
_entity.id
_entity.type
_entity.pdbx_description
1 polymer ?
#
loop_
_entity_poly.entity_id
_entity_poly.type
_entity_poly.pdbx_seq_one_letter_code
_entity_poly.pdbx_strand_id
1 'polypeptide(L)'
;MRSILSQRNIHPDVLKYCKLELLNNNYFHAVLESTKSVSDKTRNLSGLISDGASLVDEAFSLKNPVLAINSLRTESEQSEQKGFSNLLKGIFGMFRNTTAHAPKINWDISKADAIDLMTTLSFIHRKLDNAIKIPKFK
;
A
#
# COMPACT_ATOMS: atom_id res chain seq x y z
N MET A 1 14.20 15.59 1.79
CA MET A 1 13.14 14.56 1.66
C MET A 1 11.91 15.02 2.44
N ARG A 2 12.03 15.19 3.77
CA ARG A 2 10.92 15.58 4.64
C ARG A 2 10.13 16.82 4.21
N SER A 3 10.80 17.91 3.81
CA SER A 3 10.13 19.12 3.29
C SER A 3 9.27 18.85 2.05
N ILE A 4 9.78 18.06 1.11
CA ILE A 4 9.05 17.67 -0.12
C ILE A 4 7.83 16.80 0.22
N LEU A 5 8.00 15.84 1.14
CA LEU A 5 6.89 14.98 1.59
C LEU A 5 5.80 15.80 2.30
N SER A 6 6.18 16.80 3.10
CA SER A 6 5.24 17.73 3.71
C SER A 6 4.51 18.59 2.67
N GLN A 7 5.24 19.13 1.68
CA GLN A 7 4.65 19.90 0.57
C GLN A 7 3.67 19.07 -0.26
N ARG A 8 3.97 17.78 -0.48
CA ARG A 8 3.08 16.84 -1.20
C ARG A 8 1.92 16.32 -0.35
N ASN A 9 1.78 16.77 0.89
CA ASN A 9 0.75 16.33 1.84
C ASN A 9 0.67 14.79 1.94
N ILE A 10 1.82 14.15 2.14
CA ILE A 10 1.94 12.69 2.25
C ILE A 10 1.15 12.19 3.46
N HIS A 11 0.43 11.09 3.26
CA HIS A 11 -0.45 10.48 4.24
C HIS A 11 0.30 10.16 5.55
N PRO A 12 -0.26 10.47 6.73
CA PRO A 12 0.41 10.25 8.02
C PRO A 12 0.90 8.83 8.26
N ASP A 13 0.15 7.81 7.82
CA ASP A 13 0.55 6.40 7.98
C ASP A 13 1.85 6.06 7.23
N VAL A 14 2.09 6.68 6.07
CA VAL A 14 3.36 6.52 5.35
C VAL A 14 4.51 7.07 6.20
N LEU A 15 4.34 8.29 6.72
CA LEU A 15 5.37 8.97 7.53
C LEU A 15 5.63 8.26 8.87
N LYS A 16 4.59 7.66 9.47
CA LYS A 16 4.69 6.91 10.72
C LYS A 16 5.64 5.73 10.59
N TYR A 17 5.55 4.98 9.49
CA TYR A 17 6.29 3.75 9.29
C TYR A 17 7.74 3.94 8.84
N CYS A 18 8.07 5.04 8.14
CA CYS A 18 9.43 5.27 7.61
C CYS A 18 10.25 6.34 8.36
N LYS A 19 9.79 6.74 9.56
CA LYS A 19 10.35 7.90 10.27
C LYS A 19 11.85 7.76 10.57
N LEU A 20 12.31 6.57 10.93
CA LEU A 20 13.72 6.32 11.28
C LEU A 20 14.60 6.23 10.03
N GLU A 21 14.08 5.65 8.96
CA GLU A 21 14.75 5.41 7.69
C GLU A 21 14.97 6.73 6.93
N LEU A 22 13.99 7.64 7.01
CA LEU A 22 14.09 8.99 6.47
C LEU A 22 15.19 9.82 7.13
N LEU A 23 15.49 9.59 8.41
CA LEU A 23 16.57 10.27 9.13
C LEU A 23 17.95 9.74 8.70
N ASN A 24 18.02 8.47 8.30
CA ASN A 24 19.25 7.78 7.90
C ASN A 24 19.50 7.79 6.38
N ASN A 25 18.71 8.53 5.59
CA ASN A 25 18.75 8.53 4.12
C ASN A 25 18.68 7.12 3.49
N ASN A 26 18.04 6.16 4.16
CA ASN A 26 17.91 4.78 3.67
C ASN A 26 16.60 4.63 2.88
N TYR A 27 16.58 5.15 1.66
CA TYR A 27 15.37 5.25 0.82
C TYR A 27 14.71 3.90 0.54
N PHE A 28 15.51 2.86 0.30
CA PHE A 28 15.00 1.51 0.11
C PHE A 28 14.20 1.02 1.32
N HIS A 29 14.77 1.13 2.53
CA HIS A 29 14.05 0.74 3.75
C HIS A 29 12.84 1.64 4.00
N ALA A 30 12.94 2.94 3.73
CA ALA A 30 11.82 3.86 3.88
C ALA A 30 10.61 3.44 3.01
N VAL A 31 10.86 3.06 1.75
CA VAL A 31 9.82 2.54 0.84
C VAL A 31 9.30 1.18 1.31
N LEU A 32 10.19 0.28 1.75
CA LEU A 32 9.81 -1.04 2.27
C LEU A 32 8.86 -0.91 3.47
N GLU A 33 9.23 -0.11 4.47
CA GLU A 33 8.40 0.11 5.67
C GLU A 33 7.09 0.84 5.33
N SER A 34 7.16 1.83 4.44
CA SER A 34 5.96 2.50 3.93
C SER A 34 5.03 1.51 3.21
N THR A 35 5.57 0.51 2.50
CA THR A 35 4.77 -0.53 1.85
C THR A 35 4.09 -1.44 2.87
N LYS A 36 4.82 -1.84 3.93
CA LYS A 36 4.26 -2.64 5.04
C LYS A 36 3.08 -1.94 5.72
N SER A 37 3.11 -0.61 5.82
CA SER A 37 2.00 0.17 6.39
C SER A 37 0.67 -0.06 5.67
N VAL A 38 0.69 -0.29 4.36
CA VAL A 38 -0.52 -0.57 3.56
C VAL A 38 -1.06 -1.97 3.87
N SER A 39 -0.20 -2.98 3.97
CA SER A 39 -0.62 -4.33 4.36
C SER A 39 -1.21 -4.32 5.77
N ASP A 40 -0.58 -3.61 6.71
CA ASP A 40 -1.05 -3.50 8.10
C ASP A 40 -2.43 -2.84 8.18
N LYS A 41 -2.60 -1.69 7.52
CA LYS A 41 -3.90 -1.01 7.47
C LYS A 41 -4.99 -1.87 6.84
N THR A 42 -4.67 -2.58 5.77
CA THR A 42 -5.61 -3.50 5.10
C THR A 42 -6.07 -4.59 6.07
N ARG A 43 -5.18 -5.18 6.87
CA ARG A 43 -5.55 -6.13 7.91
C ARG A 43 -6.40 -5.51 9.01
N ASN A 44 -6.04 -4.33 9.49
CA ASN A 44 -6.80 -3.63 10.53
C ASN A 44 -8.26 -3.35 10.09
N LEU A 45 -8.46 -2.94 8.84
CA LEU A 45 -9.79 -2.69 8.28
C LEU A 45 -10.57 -4.00 8.03
N SER A 46 -9.93 -4.98 7.41
CA SER A 46 -10.60 -6.24 7.00
C SER A 46 -10.80 -7.23 8.14
N GLY A 47 -9.91 -7.25 9.13
CA GLY A 47 -9.78 -8.31 10.14
C GLY A 47 -9.10 -9.59 9.62
N LEU A 48 -8.49 -9.55 8.43
CA LEU A 48 -7.75 -10.68 7.87
C LEU A 48 -6.36 -10.80 8.53
N ILE A 49 -5.82 -12.01 8.52
CA ILE A 49 -4.46 -12.32 8.99
C ILE A 49 -3.51 -12.72 7.86
N SER A 50 -4.04 -12.86 6.64
CA SER A 50 -3.24 -13.19 5.47
C SER A 50 -2.31 -12.03 5.06
N ASP A 51 -1.45 -12.31 4.08
CA ASP A 51 -0.40 -11.38 3.71
C ASP A 51 -0.10 -11.36 2.21
N GLY A 52 0.64 -10.34 1.76
CA GLY A 52 1.05 -10.19 0.37
C GLY A 52 -0.14 -10.19 -0.59
N ALA A 53 -0.03 -10.94 -1.69
CA ALA A 53 -1.10 -11.03 -2.69
C ALA A 53 -2.39 -11.67 -2.14
N SER A 54 -2.27 -12.68 -1.25
CA SER A 54 -3.44 -13.35 -0.64
C SER A 54 -4.31 -12.35 0.13
N LEU A 55 -3.69 -11.48 0.92
CA LEU A 55 -4.40 -10.42 1.64
C LEU A 55 -5.21 -9.53 0.70
N VAL A 56 -4.62 -9.15 -0.43
CA VAL A 56 -5.26 -8.26 -1.41
C VAL A 56 -6.42 -8.98 -2.11
N ASP A 57 -6.21 -10.23 -2.52
CA ASP A 57 -7.22 -11.03 -3.21
C ASP A 57 -8.41 -11.32 -2.28
N GLU A 58 -8.17 -11.64 -1.02
CA GLU A 58 -9.22 -11.85 -0.02
C GLU A 58 -9.94 -10.55 0.35
N ALA A 59 -9.20 -9.43 0.51
CA ALA A 59 -9.79 -8.17 0.93
C ALA A 59 -10.66 -7.54 -0.16
N PHE A 60 -10.19 -7.52 -1.41
CA PHE A 60 -10.75 -6.69 -2.49
C PHE A 60 -11.36 -7.48 -3.65
N SER A 61 -11.57 -8.80 -3.50
CA SER A 61 -12.27 -9.63 -4.50
C SER A 61 -13.63 -9.03 -4.90
N LEU A 62 -13.94 -9.01 -6.20
CA LEU A 62 -15.28 -8.60 -6.67
C LEU A 62 -16.37 -9.65 -6.37
N LYS A 63 -15.98 -10.93 -6.20
CA LYS A 63 -16.95 -12.01 -5.94
C LYS A 63 -17.42 -12.03 -4.49
N ASN A 64 -16.51 -11.76 -3.56
CA ASN A 64 -16.78 -11.76 -2.12
C ASN A 64 -15.87 -10.73 -1.43
N PRO A 65 -16.10 -9.42 -1.64
CA PRO A 65 -15.26 -8.38 -1.06
C PRO A 65 -15.42 -8.36 0.45
N VAL A 66 -14.30 -8.24 1.17
CA VAL A 66 -14.31 -7.87 2.60
C VAL A 66 -14.25 -6.35 2.74
N LEU A 67 -13.53 -5.69 1.85
CA LEU A 67 -13.40 -4.24 1.76
C LEU A 67 -13.82 -3.77 0.36
N ALA A 68 -14.51 -2.64 0.31
CA ALA A 68 -14.87 -1.96 -0.93
C ALA A 68 -14.35 -0.51 -0.90
N ILE A 69 -13.60 -0.09 -1.93
CA ILE A 69 -13.06 1.28 -2.02
C ILE A 69 -14.05 2.30 -2.61
N ASN A 70 -15.21 1.81 -3.06
CA ASN A 70 -16.33 2.57 -3.63
C ASN A 70 -17.62 1.71 -3.49
N SER A 71 -18.71 2.06 -4.19
CA SER A 71 -19.99 1.36 -4.01
C SER A 71 -20.10 0.01 -4.72
N LEU A 72 -19.18 -0.29 -5.67
CA LEU A 72 -19.16 -1.49 -6.53
C LEU A 72 -20.44 -1.71 -7.37
N ARG A 73 -21.32 -0.70 -7.50
CA ARG A 73 -22.61 -0.83 -8.18
C ARG A 73 -22.48 -0.80 -9.70
N THR A 74 -21.50 -0.06 -10.20
CA THR A 74 -21.26 0.11 -11.64
C THR A 74 -20.05 -0.69 -12.13
N GLU A 75 -20.01 -1.01 -13.42
CA GLU A 75 -18.85 -1.67 -14.04
C GLU A 75 -17.56 -0.86 -13.87
N SER A 76 -17.66 0.47 -13.93
CA SER A 76 -16.54 1.38 -13.71
C SER A 76 -15.99 1.26 -12.29
N GLU A 77 -16.84 1.23 -11.28
CA GLU A 77 -16.45 1.07 -9.87
C GLU A 77 -15.84 -0.31 -9.60
N GLN A 78 -16.40 -1.37 -10.18
CA GLN A 78 -15.85 -2.72 -10.09
C GLN A 78 -14.47 -2.80 -10.77
N SER A 79 -14.32 -2.14 -11.93
CA SER A 79 -13.04 -2.03 -12.63
C SER A 79 -12.02 -1.26 -11.82
N GLU A 80 -12.43 -0.20 -11.11
CA GLU A 80 -11.57 0.56 -10.21
C GLU A 80 -11.05 -0.32 -9.06
N GLN A 81 -11.93 -1.07 -8.38
CA GLN A 81 -11.52 -1.99 -7.32
C GLN A 81 -10.56 -3.07 -7.85
N LYS A 82 -10.83 -3.63 -9.03
CA LYS A 82 -9.93 -4.60 -9.68
C LYS A 82 -8.57 -3.98 -9.99
N GLY A 83 -8.55 -2.76 -10.51
CA GLY A 83 -7.32 -2.01 -10.79
C GLY A 83 -6.53 -1.71 -9.52
N PHE A 84 -7.22 -1.31 -8.45
CA PHE A 84 -6.62 -1.07 -7.14
C PHE A 84 -5.99 -2.35 -6.56
N SER A 85 -6.69 -3.48 -6.62
CA SER A 85 -6.15 -4.79 -6.23
C SER A 85 -4.88 -5.15 -7.00
N ASN A 86 -4.87 -4.94 -8.32
CA ASN A 86 -3.69 -5.20 -9.14
C ASN A 86 -2.51 -4.27 -8.80
N LEU A 87 -2.77 -2.99 -8.54
CA LEU A 87 -1.75 -2.03 -8.10
C LEU A 87 -1.11 -2.48 -6.79
N LEU A 88 -1.92 -2.87 -5.80
CA LEU A 88 -1.42 -3.35 -4.51
C LEU A 88 -0.55 -4.59 -4.66
N LYS A 89 -0.98 -5.57 -5.47
CA LYS A 89 -0.20 -6.78 -5.75
C LYS A 89 1.13 -6.46 -6.43
N GLY A 90 1.14 -5.52 -7.39
CA GLY A 90 2.35 -5.04 -8.04
C GLY A 90 3.33 -4.41 -7.04
N ILE A 91 2.86 -3.51 -6.19
CA ILE A 91 3.68 -2.86 -5.15
C ILE A 91 4.21 -3.88 -4.14
N PHE A 92 3.36 -4.78 -3.64
CA PHE A 92 3.79 -5.81 -2.69
C PHE A 92 4.81 -6.75 -3.32
N GLY A 93 4.60 -7.20 -4.55
CA GLY A 93 5.56 -8.03 -5.28
C GLY A 93 6.90 -7.31 -5.50
N MET A 94 6.85 -6.03 -5.88
CA MET A 94 8.04 -5.23 -6.18
C MET A 94 8.88 -4.91 -4.96
N PHE A 95 8.29 -4.58 -3.80
CA PHE A 95 9.05 -4.07 -2.67
C PHE A 95 9.19 -5.04 -1.50
N ARG A 96 8.27 -5.99 -1.31
CA ARG A 96 8.37 -6.92 -0.17
C ARG A 96 9.27 -8.11 -0.40
N ASN A 97 9.49 -8.51 -1.66
CA ASN A 97 10.22 -9.73 -1.98
C ASN A 97 11.71 -9.50 -2.32
N THR A 98 12.17 -8.26 -2.14
CA THR A 98 13.50 -7.79 -2.60
C THR A 98 14.62 -8.17 -1.64
N THR A 99 14.34 -8.25 -0.33
CA THR A 99 15.33 -8.63 0.68
C THR A 99 15.70 -10.11 0.66
N ALA A 100 14.93 -10.97 -0.02
CA ALA A 100 15.17 -12.41 -0.10
C ALA A 100 16.04 -12.83 -1.31
N HIS A 101 16.13 -12.01 -2.36
CA HIS A 101 16.67 -12.45 -3.65
C HIS A 101 17.82 -11.60 -4.22
N ALA A 102 18.08 -10.38 -3.71
CA ALA A 102 19.21 -9.58 -4.17
C ALA A 102 19.88 -8.79 -3.01
N PRO A 103 21.22 -8.73 -2.95
CA PRO A 103 21.93 -7.85 -2.03
C PRO A 103 21.53 -6.38 -2.25
N LYS A 104 21.47 -5.60 -1.16
CA LYS A 104 21.16 -4.15 -1.17
C LYS A 104 22.01 -3.34 -2.18
N ILE A 105 23.21 -3.83 -2.50
CA ILE A 105 24.12 -3.24 -3.50
C ILE A 105 23.50 -3.18 -4.90
N ASN A 106 22.60 -4.11 -5.24
CA ASN A 106 22.05 -4.24 -6.60
C ASN A 106 20.72 -3.52 -6.79
N TRP A 107 20.15 -2.91 -5.75
CA TRP A 107 18.87 -2.22 -5.83
C TRP A 107 18.93 -0.87 -5.10
N ASP A 108 19.52 0.10 -5.77
CA ASP A 108 19.51 1.48 -5.32
C ASP A 108 18.16 2.12 -5.66
N ILE A 109 17.50 2.73 -4.66
CA ILE A 109 16.29 3.52 -4.88
C ILE A 109 16.71 4.98 -4.80
N SER A 110 16.61 5.69 -5.92
CA SER A 110 16.92 7.11 -5.95
C SER A 110 15.97 7.89 -5.03
N LYS A 111 16.41 9.06 -4.60
CA LYS A 111 15.55 9.97 -3.82
C LYS A 111 14.27 10.33 -4.57
N ALA A 112 14.33 10.48 -5.90
CA ALA A 112 13.16 10.81 -6.73
C ALA A 112 12.16 9.65 -6.72
N ASP A 113 12.63 8.42 -7.00
CA ASP A 113 11.79 7.22 -6.99
C ASP A 113 11.14 7.00 -5.62
N ALA A 114 11.90 7.19 -4.55
CA ALA A 114 11.35 7.08 -3.20
C ALA A 114 10.22 8.10 -2.94
N ILE A 115 10.37 9.35 -3.41
CA ILE A 115 9.31 10.36 -3.27
C ILE A 115 8.06 9.95 -4.05
N ASP A 116 8.20 9.45 -5.27
CA ASP A 116 7.06 9.07 -6.12
C ASP A 116 6.36 7.81 -5.60
N LEU A 117 7.12 6.84 -5.09
CA LEU A 117 6.59 5.66 -4.42
C LEU A 117 5.86 6.04 -3.14
N MET A 118 6.42 6.90 -2.29
CA MET A 118 5.74 7.39 -1.08
C MET A 118 4.47 8.18 -1.44
N THR A 119 4.48 8.92 -2.54
CA THR A 119 3.30 9.64 -3.05
C THR A 119 2.21 8.64 -3.49
N THR A 120 2.60 7.57 -4.16
CA THR A 120 1.70 6.48 -4.57
C THR A 120 1.10 5.76 -3.36
N LEU A 121 1.93 5.40 -2.39
CA LEU A 121 1.48 4.78 -1.13
C LEU A 121 0.55 5.71 -0.34
N SER A 122 0.81 7.02 -0.38
CA SER A 122 -0.08 8.02 0.20
C SER A 122 -1.44 8.07 -0.49
N PHE A 123 -1.50 7.91 -1.82
CA PHE A 123 -2.77 7.79 -2.54
C PHE A 123 -3.54 6.53 -2.15
N ILE A 124 -2.84 5.40 -2.03
CA ILE A 124 -3.42 4.13 -1.59
C ILE A 124 -4.03 4.24 -0.20
N HIS A 125 -3.31 4.87 0.75
CA HIS A 125 -3.83 5.09 2.10
C HIS A 125 -5.14 5.88 2.10
N ARG A 126 -5.25 6.92 1.27
CA ARG A 126 -6.51 7.68 1.13
C ARG A 126 -7.65 6.85 0.55
N LYS A 127 -7.36 5.91 -0.36
CA LYS A 127 -8.37 4.95 -0.83
C LYS A 127 -8.80 4.00 0.29
N LEU A 128 -7.86 3.55 1.12
CA LEU A 128 -8.15 2.71 2.29
C LEU A 128 -8.92 3.44 3.39
N ASP A 129 -8.66 4.73 3.63
CA ASP A 129 -9.43 5.54 4.60
C ASP A 129 -10.92 5.58 4.26
N ASN A 130 -11.23 5.60 2.96
CA ASN A 130 -12.60 5.63 2.46
C ASN A 130 -13.18 4.23 2.22
N ALA A 131 -12.41 3.16 2.45
CA ALA A 131 -12.88 1.81 2.23
C ALA A 131 -13.89 1.39 3.29
N ILE A 132 -14.96 0.72 2.85
CA ILE A 132 -16.03 0.26 3.73
C ILE A 132 -15.88 -1.25 3.91
N LYS A 133 -15.99 -1.71 5.15
CA LYS A 133 -16.05 -3.14 5.47
C LYS A 133 -17.42 -3.69 5.11
N ILE A 134 -17.45 -4.70 4.23
CA ILE A 134 -18.68 -5.36 3.81
C ILE A 134 -19.06 -6.41 4.85
N PRO A 135 -20.27 -6.35 5.43
CA PRO A 135 -20.75 -7.37 6.36
C PRO A 135 -20.86 -8.72 5.63
N LYS A 136 -20.31 -9.78 6.23
CA LYS A 136 -20.60 -11.15 5.79
C LYS A 136 -21.96 -11.54 6.36
N PHE A 137 -22.96 -11.70 5.50
CA PHE A 137 -24.19 -12.38 5.89
C PHE A 137 -23.86 -13.87 6.08
N LYS A 138 -24.12 -14.37 7.29
CA LYS A 138 -23.97 -15.79 7.63
C LYS A 138 -25.12 -16.60 7.05
#